data_AF-A0A8D8X428-F1
#
_entry.id   AF-A0A8D8X428-F1
#
_cell.length_a   1.000
_cell.length_b   1.000
_cell.length_c   1.000
_cell.angle_alpha   90.00
_cell.angle_beta   90.00
_cell.angle_gamma   90.00
#
_symmetry.space_group_name_H-M   'P 1'
#
loop_
_entity.id
_entity.type
_entity.pdbx_description
1 polymer ?
#
loop_
_entity_poly.entity_id
_entity_poly.type
_entity_poly.pdbx_seq_one_letter_code
_entity_poly.pdbx_strand_id
1 'polypeptide(L)'
;MSDIKCLEHPTLKVPYEILNKKFRAAQKTIDREVSYVQSVANELEKTIASPGTPPITEVTRLLGGMFERLQALKRKAEESIGEELQVGHVCKRRIEHLKEHSGPGLQTISQSEAAITSQSEAGINQWKKTRLDRMVIEYFLRKGYYSTAQKLAQSSNITDLTNIDVFLVSRQVAESLQQRDTSKCLTWCHDNKSKLRKLRSGLEFNMRIQEFIELVRADKRLEAVMHARKYFSAPEDDQLVDIRKCMVLLAFPSNTEVSPYKELFDSSRWDRLIEQFRMENYRLFQLSPQCVFTVALQAGRNISIK
;
A
#
# COMPACT_ATOMS: atom_id res chain seq x y z
N MET A 1 -24.78 -11.10 13.56
CA MET A 1 -24.77 -9.84 12.75
C MET A 1 -23.45 -9.07 12.93
N SER A 2 -22.84 -9.08 14.12
CA SER A 2 -21.48 -8.58 14.41
C SER A 2 -20.37 -9.31 13.63
N ASP A 3 -20.44 -10.64 13.48
CA ASP A 3 -19.38 -11.41 12.80
C ASP A 3 -19.26 -11.12 11.30
N ILE A 4 -20.40 -10.90 10.62
CA ILE A 4 -20.39 -10.51 9.19
C ILE A 4 -19.75 -9.13 9.03
N LYS A 5 -19.98 -8.20 9.96
CA LYS A 5 -19.35 -6.86 9.94
C LYS A 5 -17.83 -6.97 10.13
N CYS A 6 -17.34 -7.87 10.99
CA CYS A 6 -15.91 -8.08 11.20
C CYS A 6 -15.22 -8.73 9.98
N LEU A 7 -15.85 -9.73 9.36
CA LEU A 7 -15.28 -10.44 8.20
C LEU A 7 -15.30 -9.60 6.91
N GLU A 8 -16.25 -8.68 6.77
CA GLU A 8 -16.35 -7.77 5.62
C GLU A 8 -15.58 -6.44 5.83
N HIS A 9 -14.95 -6.23 6.99
CA HIS A 9 -14.18 -5.01 7.24
C HIS A 9 -13.08 -4.75 6.19
N PRO A 10 -12.26 -5.74 5.78
CA PRO A 10 -11.29 -5.57 4.69
C PRO A 10 -11.90 -5.12 3.36
N THR A 11 -13.14 -5.51 3.07
CA THR A 11 -13.87 -5.16 1.85
C THR A 11 -13.99 -3.64 1.71
N LEU A 12 -14.28 -2.94 2.81
CA LEU A 12 -14.45 -1.50 2.84
C LEU A 12 -13.15 -0.76 3.18
N LYS A 13 -12.33 -1.34 4.06
CA LYS A 13 -11.17 -0.64 4.60
C LYS A 13 -10.06 -0.48 3.56
N VAL A 14 -9.75 -1.53 2.80
CA VAL A 14 -8.70 -1.47 1.77
C VAL A 14 -8.95 -0.36 0.74
N PRO A 15 -10.11 -0.29 0.05
CA PRO A 15 -10.34 0.73 -0.97
C PRO A 15 -10.43 2.13 -0.36
N TYR A 16 -10.92 2.28 0.87
CA TYR A 16 -10.86 3.54 1.60
C TYR A 16 -9.42 4.00 1.85
N GLU A 17 -8.52 3.10 2.24
CA GLU A 17 -7.11 3.45 2.44
C GLU A 17 -6.41 3.80 1.13
N ILE A 18 -6.79 3.16 0.01
CA ILE A 18 -6.32 3.53 -1.33
C ILE A 18 -6.83 4.93 -1.70
N LEU A 19 -8.11 5.21 -1.48
CA LEU A 19 -8.72 6.51 -1.75
C LEU A 19 -8.02 7.62 -0.95
N ASN A 20 -7.82 7.42 0.35
CA ASN A 20 -7.12 8.37 1.21
C ASN A 20 -5.65 8.59 0.76
N LYS A 21 -4.98 7.54 0.27
CA LYS A 21 -3.63 7.67 -0.30
C LYS A 21 -3.65 8.51 -1.58
N LYS A 22 -4.57 8.23 -2.51
CA LYS A 22 -4.74 8.98 -3.76
C LYS A 22 -5.11 10.44 -3.50
N PHE A 23 -6.06 10.70 -2.61
CA PHE A 23 -6.47 12.04 -2.18
C PHE A 23 -5.29 12.88 -1.68
N ARG A 24 -4.45 12.33 -0.78
CA ARG A 24 -3.27 13.05 -0.28
C ARG A 24 -2.22 13.31 -1.35
N ALA A 25 -2.05 12.37 -2.29
CA ALA A 25 -1.11 12.51 -3.39
C ALA A 25 -1.58 13.58 -4.39
N ALA A 26 -2.88 13.59 -4.71
CA ALA A 26 -3.53 14.59 -5.52
C ALA A 26 -3.41 15.98 -4.90
N GLN A 27 -3.77 16.12 -3.62
CA GLN A 27 -3.64 17.38 -2.88
C GLN A 27 -2.21 17.92 -2.95
N LYS A 28 -1.21 17.10 -2.63
CA LYS A 28 0.20 17.51 -2.70
C LYS A 28 0.64 17.91 -4.12
N THR A 29 0.14 17.23 -5.14
CA THR A 29 0.46 17.53 -6.54
C THR A 29 -0.16 18.85 -6.96
N ILE A 30 -1.43 19.06 -6.65
CA ILE A 30 -2.17 20.29 -6.96
C ILE A 30 -1.55 21.48 -6.21
N ASP A 31 -1.30 21.36 -4.91
CA ASP A 31 -0.69 22.42 -4.09
C ASP A 31 0.67 22.85 -4.65
N ARG A 32 1.46 21.89 -5.14
CA ARG A 32 2.76 22.16 -5.77
C ARG A 32 2.62 22.93 -7.09
N GLU A 33 1.71 22.50 -7.96
CA GLU A 33 1.47 23.20 -9.23
C GLU A 33 0.87 24.60 -9.00
N VAL A 34 -0.03 24.76 -8.03
CA VAL A 34 -0.55 26.07 -7.59
C VAL A 34 0.59 26.97 -7.11
N SER A 35 1.53 26.45 -6.33
CA SER A 35 2.71 27.21 -5.89
C SER A 35 3.57 27.68 -7.08
N TYR A 36 3.72 26.87 -8.12
CA TYR A 36 4.43 27.28 -9.34
C TYR A 36 3.69 28.38 -10.11
N VAL A 37 2.37 28.28 -10.24
CA VAL A 37 1.54 29.34 -10.86
C VAL A 37 1.67 30.64 -10.07
N GLN A 38 1.55 30.57 -8.74
CA GLN A 38 1.67 31.75 -7.87
C GLN A 38 3.05 32.42 -7.98
N SER A 39 4.12 31.62 -8.09
CA SER A 39 5.48 32.16 -8.26
C SER A 39 5.60 32.99 -9.54
N VAL A 40 5.08 32.50 -10.67
CA VAL A 40 5.14 33.23 -11.95
C VAL A 40 4.21 34.43 -11.95
N ALA A 41 3.02 34.32 -11.34
CA ALA A 41 2.09 35.43 -11.18
C ALA A 41 2.72 36.58 -10.37
N ASN A 42 3.38 36.26 -9.25
CA ASN A 42 4.07 37.25 -8.43
C ASN A 42 5.25 37.92 -9.17
N GLU A 43 5.97 37.18 -10.03
CA GLU A 43 7.04 37.74 -10.86
C GLU A 43 6.48 38.71 -11.92
N LEU A 44 5.36 38.35 -12.53
CA LEU A 44 4.64 39.21 -13.47
C LEU A 44 4.13 40.49 -12.79
N GLU A 45 3.49 40.39 -11.63
CA GLU A 45 3.03 41.54 -10.85
C GLU A 45 4.18 42.49 -10.50
N LYS A 46 5.32 41.96 -10.05
CA LYS A 46 6.51 42.75 -9.74
C LYS A 46 7.08 43.45 -10.98
N THR A 47 7.09 42.76 -12.12
CA THR A 47 7.59 43.32 -13.39
C THR A 47 6.70 44.47 -13.87
N ILE A 48 5.39 44.35 -13.71
CA ILE A 48 4.42 45.40 -14.06
C ILE A 48 4.47 46.57 -13.07
N ALA A 49 4.70 46.30 -11.78
CA ALA A 49 4.76 47.33 -10.73
C ALA A 49 6.10 48.09 -10.66
N SER A 50 7.11 47.69 -11.42
CA SER A 50 8.43 48.34 -11.43
C SER A 50 8.35 49.76 -11.99
N PRO A 51 9.06 50.75 -11.41
CA PRO A 51 9.10 52.11 -11.95
C PRO A 51 9.80 52.13 -13.32
N GLY A 52 9.00 52.27 -14.38
CA GLY A 52 9.43 52.27 -15.78
C GLY A 52 8.47 51.45 -16.63
N THR A 53 8.44 51.67 -17.95
CA THR A 53 7.63 50.84 -18.84
C THR A 53 8.35 49.50 -19.04
N PRO A 54 7.82 48.37 -18.53
CA PRO A 54 8.50 47.09 -18.69
C PRO A 54 8.59 46.72 -20.18
N PRO A 55 9.70 46.09 -20.64
CA PRO A 55 9.82 45.65 -22.01
C PRO A 55 8.67 44.70 -22.36
N ILE A 56 7.96 44.96 -23.46
CA ILE A 56 6.85 44.12 -23.93
C ILE A 56 7.29 42.65 -24.05
N THR A 57 8.51 42.43 -24.54
CA THR A 57 9.12 41.10 -24.68
C THR A 57 9.19 40.33 -23.37
N GLU A 58 9.47 41.00 -22.26
CA GLU A 58 9.57 40.38 -20.94
C GLU A 58 8.19 40.05 -20.36
N VAL A 59 7.22 40.95 -20.53
CA VAL A 59 5.83 40.70 -20.16
C VAL A 59 5.25 39.54 -20.95
N THR A 60 5.50 39.47 -22.27
CA THR A 60 5.08 38.35 -23.12
C THR A 60 5.72 37.03 -22.68
N ARG A 61 7.01 37.04 -22.31
CA ARG A 61 7.71 35.85 -21.79
C ARG A 61 7.06 35.33 -20.51
N LEU A 62 6.77 36.22 -19.55
CA LEU A 62 6.16 35.86 -18.28
C LEU A 62 4.72 35.36 -18.45
N LEU A 63 3.93 35.98 -19.32
CA LEU A 63 2.59 35.50 -19.68
C LEU A 63 2.63 34.11 -20.34
N GLY A 64 3.61 33.87 -21.23
CA GLY A 64 3.85 32.55 -21.82
C GLY A 64 4.17 31.50 -20.75
N GLY A 65 5.08 31.82 -19.83
CA GLY A 65 5.41 30.94 -18.70
C GLY A 65 4.20 30.68 -17.78
N MET A 66 3.38 31.70 -17.51
CA MET A 66 2.16 31.53 -16.70
C MET A 66 1.15 30.62 -17.40
N PHE A 67 0.97 30.77 -18.71
CA PHE A 67 0.11 29.91 -19.52
C PHE A 67 0.58 28.44 -19.47
N GLU A 68 1.88 28.19 -19.63
CA GLU A 68 2.45 26.83 -19.51
C GLU A 68 2.20 26.22 -18.12
N ARG A 69 2.36 27.00 -17.04
CA ARG A 69 2.08 26.53 -15.67
C ARG A 69 0.60 26.26 -15.44
N LEU A 70 -0.30 27.09 -15.96
CA LEU A 70 -1.74 26.87 -15.88
C LEU A 70 -2.17 25.63 -16.66
N GLN A 71 -1.59 25.38 -17.84
CA GLN A 71 -1.83 24.14 -18.58
C GLN A 71 -1.34 22.91 -17.81
N ALA A 72 -0.14 22.99 -17.21
CA ALA A 72 0.40 21.91 -16.40
C ALA A 72 -0.50 21.60 -15.19
N LEU A 73 -0.96 22.64 -14.47
CA LEU A 73 -1.89 22.53 -13.36
C LEU A 73 -3.21 21.87 -13.81
N LYS A 74 -3.83 22.36 -14.90
CA LYS A 74 -5.07 21.78 -15.45
C LYS A 74 -4.91 20.28 -15.72
N ARG A 75 -3.87 19.91 -16.48
CA ARG A 75 -3.61 18.51 -16.84
C ARG A 75 -3.40 17.63 -15.60
N LYS A 76 -2.62 18.11 -14.62
CA LYS A 76 -2.32 17.37 -13.39
C LYS A 76 -3.55 17.25 -12.46
N ALA A 77 -4.40 18.26 -12.42
CA ALA A 77 -5.67 18.22 -11.70
C ALA A 77 -6.63 17.21 -12.33
N GLU A 78 -6.80 17.23 -13.66
CA GLU A 78 -7.64 16.27 -14.39
C GLU A 78 -7.18 14.81 -14.17
N GLU A 79 -5.87 14.55 -14.27
CA GLU A 79 -5.28 13.24 -13.98
C GLU A 79 -5.57 12.79 -12.54
N SER A 80 -5.31 13.67 -11.56
CA SER A 80 -5.51 13.36 -10.14
C SER A 80 -6.98 13.11 -9.79
N ILE A 81 -7.89 13.93 -10.31
CA ILE A 81 -9.34 13.79 -10.11
C ILE A 81 -9.83 12.48 -10.75
N GLY A 82 -9.34 12.16 -11.96
CA GLY A 82 -9.67 10.90 -12.64
C GLY A 82 -9.29 9.67 -11.82
N GLU A 83 -8.08 9.65 -11.26
CA GLU A 83 -7.63 8.56 -10.37
C GLU A 83 -8.49 8.45 -9.10
N GLU A 84 -8.83 9.57 -8.46
CA GLU A 84 -9.69 9.58 -7.28
C GLU A 84 -11.10 9.06 -7.58
N LEU A 85 -11.69 9.48 -8.70
CA LEU A 85 -13.01 9.04 -9.13
C LEU A 85 -13.05 7.53 -9.37
N GLN A 86 -12.03 6.97 -10.03
CA GLN A 86 -11.92 5.53 -10.25
C GLN A 86 -11.94 4.74 -8.93
N VAL A 87 -11.16 5.16 -7.93
CA VAL A 87 -11.16 4.51 -6.61
C VAL A 87 -12.48 4.76 -5.87
N GLY A 88 -13.07 5.95 -6.02
CA GLY A 88 -14.40 6.27 -5.51
C GLY A 88 -15.49 5.34 -6.05
N HIS A 89 -15.45 5.00 -7.34
CA HIS A 89 -16.35 4.02 -7.96
C HIS A 89 -16.15 2.61 -7.39
N VAL A 90 -14.91 2.20 -7.11
CA VAL A 90 -14.64 0.91 -6.43
C VAL A 90 -15.24 0.90 -5.02
N CYS A 91 -15.05 1.97 -4.24
CA CYS A 91 -15.68 2.13 -2.93
C CYS A 91 -17.21 2.02 -3.02
N LYS A 92 -17.82 2.74 -3.98
CA LYS A 92 -19.27 2.73 -4.20
C LYS A 92 -19.78 1.32 -4.52
N ARG A 93 -19.18 0.63 -5.49
CA ARG A 93 -19.57 -0.73 -5.89
C ARG A 93 -19.49 -1.73 -4.74
N ARG A 94 -18.44 -1.63 -3.90
CA ARG A 94 -18.29 -2.49 -2.72
C ARG A 94 -19.33 -2.19 -1.64
N ILE A 95 -19.71 -0.93 -1.44
CA ILE A 95 -20.80 -0.56 -0.52
C ILE A 95 -22.14 -1.08 -1.04
N GLU A 96 -22.41 -0.91 -2.34
CA GLU A 96 -23.63 -1.42 -2.99
C GLU A 96 -23.76 -2.94 -2.81
N HIS A 97 -22.70 -3.69 -3.09
CA HIS A 97 -22.66 -5.14 -2.88
C HIS A 97 -22.91 -5.56 -1.41
N LEU A 98 -22.45 -4.79 -0.42
CA LEU A 98 -22.74 -5.07 0.98
C LEU A 98 -24.17 -4.69 1.39
N LYS A 99 -24.75 -3.67 0.74
CA LYS A 99 -26.15 -3.28 0.92
C LYS A 99 -27.12 -4.30 0.35
N GLU A 100 -26.78 -4.98 -0.75
CA GLU A 100 -27.58 -6.09 -1.32
C GLU A 100 -27.89 -7.16 -0.26
N HIS A 101 -26.94 -7.45 0.63
CA HIS A 101 -27.14 -8.36 1.76
C HIS A 101 -27.89 -7.74 2.94
N SER A 102 -27.84 -6.42 3.10
CA SER A 102 -28.49 -5.70 4.21
C SER A 102 -29.92 -5.22 3.88
N GLY A 103 -30.43 -5.55 2.68
CA GLY A 103 -31.76 -5.17 2.21
C GLY A 103 -32.92 -5.81 3.00
N PRO A 104 -34.17 -5.41 2.72
CA PRO A 104 -35.36 -5.75 3.52
C PRO A 104 -35.63 -7.26 3.71
N GLY A 105 -35.00 -8.14 2.90
CA GLY A 105 -35.09 -9.59 3.07
C GLY A 105 -34.56 -10.15 4.40
N LEU A 106 -33.87 -9.35 5.22
CA LEU A 106 -33.42 -9.72 6.57
C LEU A 106 -34.17 -9.01 7.71
N GLN A 107 -34.95 -7.97 7.44
CA GLN A 107 -35.69 -7.21 8.48
C GLN A 107 -37.18 -7.57 8.58
N THR A 108 -37.76 -8.21 7.57
CA THR A 108 -39.17 -8.64 7.58
C THR A 108 -39.29 -10.16 7.49
N ILE A 109 -38.78 -10.87 8.50
CA ILE A 109 -39.34 -12.19 8.84
C ILE A 109 -40.48 -11.93 9.83
N SER A 110 -41.52 -11.26 9.34
CA SER A 110 -42.83 -11.19 9.98
C SER A 110 -43.86 -11.44 8.89
N GLN A 111 -44.17 -12.72 8.70
CA GLN A 111 -45.42 -13.28 8.17
C GLN A 111 -45.92 -12.74 6.80
N SER A 112 -45.59 -13.43 5.70
CA SER A 112 -46.56 -14.00 4.71
C SER A 112 -45.91 -14.43 3.36
N GLU A 113 -46.06 -15.73 3.08
CA GLU A 113 -46.37 -16.44 1.82
C GLU A 113 -45.49 -16.33 0.55
N ALA A 114 -44.53 -17.27 0.51
CA ALA A 114 -44.19 -18.26 -0.54
C ALA A 114 -43.74 -17.82 -1.96
N ALA A 115 -44.24 -16.75 -2.57
CA ALA A 115 -43.82 -16.37 -3.93
C ALA A 115 -42.63 -15.38 -3.94
N ILE A 116 -42.49 -14.60 -2.87
CA ILE A 116 -41.40 -13.62 -2.66
C ILE A 116 -40.13 -14.32 -2.13
N THR A 117 -40.27 -15.52 -1.56
CA THR A 117 -39.22 -16.27 -0.88
C THR A 117 -38.15 -16.84 -1.86
N SER A 118 -38.54 -17.31 -3.04
CA SER A 118 -37.62 -17.98 -3.97
C SER A 118 -36.64 -17.02 -4.68
N GLN A 119 -37.10 -15.84 -5.09
CA GLN A 119 -36.22 -14.78 -5.65
C GLN A 119 -35.28 -14.21 -4.58
N SER A 120 -35.77 -14.08 -3.35
CA SER A 120 -34.95 -13.67 -2.20
C SER A 120 -33.85 -14.71 -1.88
N GLU A 121 -34.17 -16.01 -1.93
CA GLU A 121 -33.20 -17.09 -1.71
C GLU A 121 -32.12 -17.20 -2.80
N ALA A 122 -32.50 -17.05 -4.07
CA ALA A 122 -31.55 -17.05 -5.19
C ALA A 122 -30.55 -15.89 -5.08
N GLY A 123 -31.02 -14.68 -4.74
CA GLY A 123 -30.18 -13.52 -4.49
C GLY A 123 -29.24 -13.71 -3.30
N ILE A 124 -29.73 -14.28 -2.20
CA ILE A 124 -28.92 -14.61 -1.02
C ILE A 124 -27.84 -15.65 -1.37
N ASN A 125 -28.17 -16.67 -2.15
CA ASN A 125 -27.22 -17.71 -2.57
C ASN A 125 -26.15 -17.14 -3.50
N GLN A 126 -26.52 -16.25 -4.43
CA GLN A 126 -25.57 -15.56 -5.30
C GLN A 126 -24.63 -14.64 -4.49
N TRP A 127 -25.15 -13.93 -3.49
CA TRP A 127 -24.33 -13.11 -2.60
C TRP A 127 -23.35 -13.96 -1.78
N LYS A 128 -23.82 -15.07 -1.20
CA LYS A 128 -22.98 -16.03 -0.46
C LYS A 128 -21.86 -16.60 -1.35
N LYS A 129 -22.19 -16.94 -2.59
CA LYS A 129 -21.21 -17.41 -3.58
C LYS A 129 -20.16 -16.33 -3.87
N THR A 130 -20.59 -15.10 -4.14
CA THR A 130 -19.69 -13.95 -4.38
C THR A 130 -18.76 -13.72 -3.20
N ARG A 131 -19.30 -13.76 -1.97
CA ARG A 131 -18.53 -13.65 -0.74
C ARG A 131 -17.48 -14.74 -0.61
N LEU A 132 -17.86 -16.00 -0.87
CA LEU A 132 -16.94 -17.13 -0.83
C LEU A 132 -15.83 -16.99 -1.88
N ASP A 133 -16.18 -16.67 -3.13
CA ASP A 133 -15.23 -16.48 -4.21
C ASP A 133 -14.20 -15.39 -3.84
N ARG A 134 -14.64 -14.27 -3.24
CA ARG A 134 -13.75 -13.22 -2.72
C ARG A 134 -12.79 -13.73 -1.62
N MET A 135 -13.29 -14.52 -0.67
CA MET A 135 -12.47 -15.11 0.39
C MET A 135 -11.41 -16.07 -0.17
N VAL A 136 -11.79 -16.89 -1.16
CA VAL A 136 -10.89 -17.82 -1.85
C VAL A 136 -9.84 -17.08 -2.67
N ILE A 137 -10.23 -16.02 -3.37
CA ILE A 137 -9.29 -15.15 -4.10
C ILE A 137 -8.24 -14.57 -3.16
N GLU A 138 -8.64 -14.01 -2.02
CA GLU A 138 -7.70 -13.48 -1.04
C GLU A 138 -6.75 -14.58 -0.51
N TYR A 139 -7.27 -15.77 -0.24
CA TYR A 139 -6.46 -16.92 0.17
C TYR A 139 -5.40 -17.26 -0.89
N PHE A 140 -5.79 -17.33 -2.16
CA PHE A 140 -4.87 -17.59 -3.27
C PHE A 140 -3.80 -16.50 -3.39
N LEU A 141 -4.17 -15.23 -3.26
CA LEU A 141 -3.21 -14.12 -3.28
C LEU A 141 -2.19 -14.23 -2.13
N ARG A 142 -2.64 -14.58 -0.92
CA ARG A 142 -1.76 -14.78 0.25
C ARG A 142 -0.84 -15.99 0.11
N LYS A 143 -1.26 -17.02 -0.63
CA LYS A 143 -0.45 -18.22 -0.93
C LYS A 143 0.44 -18.08 -2.17
N GLY A 144 0.34 -16.96 -2.89
CA GLY A 144 1.14 -16.70 -4.09
C GLY A 144 0.52 -17.25 -5.39
N TYR A 145 -0.72 -17.73 -5.37
CA TYR A 145 -1.45 -18.24 -6.54
C TYR A 145 -2.15 -17.12 -7.32
N TYR A 146 -1.38 -16.11 -7.74
CA TYR A 146 -1.92 -14.89 -8.35
C TYR A 146 -2.70 -15.14 -9.65
N SER A 147 -2.18 -15.99 -10.54
CA SER A 147 -2.84 -16.29 -11.82
C SER A 147 -4.20 -16.97 -11.62
N THR A 148 -4.29 -17.87 -10.65
CA THR A 148 -5.55 -18.54 -10.28
C THR A 148 -6.53 -17.54 -9.66
N ALA A 149 -6.05 -16.68 -8.77
CA ALA A 149 -6.86 -15.61 -8.18
C ALA A 149 -7.45 -14.66 -9.24
N GLN A 150 -6.65 -14.25 -10.23
CA GLN A 150 -7.10 -13.41 -11.34
C GLN A 150 -8.13 -14.12 -12.23
N LYS A 151 -7.87 -15.38 -12.60
CA LYS A 151 -8.82 -16.17 -13.39
C LYS A 151 -10.17 -16.34 -12.68
N LEU A 152 -10.16 -16.63 -11.38
CA LEU A 152 -11.38 -16.76 -10.58
C LEU A 152 -12.14 -15.44 -10.49
N ALA A 153 -11.44 -14.32 -10.28
CA ALA A 153 -12.04 -13.00 -10.24
C ALA A 153 -12.74 -12.63 -11.56
N GLN A 154 -12.11 -12.96 -12.70
CA GLN A 154 -12.64 -12.73 -14.04
C GLN A 154 -13.83 -13.65 -14.33
N SER A 155 -13.72 -14.96 -14.06
CA SER A 155 -14.80 -15.91 -14.34
C SER A 155 -16.04 -15.66 -13.49
N SER A 156 -15.87 -15.18 -12.25
CA SER A 156 -16.97 -14.82 -11.36
C SER A 156 -17.44 -13.36 -11.56
N ASN A 157 -16.77 -12.57 -12.40
CA ASN A 157 -17.03 -11.14 -12.62
C ASN A 157 -17.02 -10.28 -11.34
N ILE A 158 -16.04 -10.51 -10.46
CA ILE A 158 -15.94 -9.87 -9.14
C ILE A 158 -14.61 -9.13 -8.93
N THR A 159 -13.87 -8.84 -10.00
CA THR A 159 -12.56 -8.16 -9.93
C THR A 159 -12.61 -6.90 -9.05
N ASP A 160 -13.64 -6.07 -9.19
CA ASP A 160 -13.81 -4.83 -8.42
C ASP A 160 -14.09 -5.02 -6.92
N LEU A 161 -14.50 -6.23 -6.54
CA LEU A 161 -14.76 -6.60 -5.15
C LEU A 161 -13.54 -7.25 -4.48
N THR A 162 -12.41 -7.36 -5.21
CA THR A 162 -11.19 -8.03 -4.77
C THR A 162 -10.04 -7.05 -4.57
N ASN A 163 -9.06 -7.44 -3.75
CA ASN A 163 -7.89 -6.61 -3.47
C ASN A 163 -6.66 -6.99 -4.32
N ILE A 164 -6.88 -7.55 -5.52
CA ILE A 164 -5.81 -8.13 -6.36
C ILE A 164 -4.65 -7.15 -6.57
N ASP A 165 -4.93 -5.90 -6.93
CA ASP A 165 -3.89 -4.90 -7.23
C ASP A 165 -2.96 -4.64 -6.05
N VAL A 166 -3.51 -4.61 -4.82
CA VAL A 166 -2.73 -4.45 -3.58
C VAL A 166 -1.76 -5.61 -3.39
N PHE A 167 -2.22 -6.83 -3.67
CA PHE A 167 -1.39 -8.03 -3.56
C PHE A 167 -0.37 -8.13 -4.70
N LEU A 168 -0.67 -7.63 -5.89
CA LEU A 168 0.28 -7.57 -7.01
C LEU A 168 1.43 -6.57 -6.75
N VAL A 169 1.12 -5.39 -6.19
CA VAL A 169 2.17 -4.45 -5.77
C VAL A 169 3.04 -5.08 -4.67
N SER A 170 2.41 -5.71 -3.67
CA SER A 170 3.12 -6.44 -2.60
C SER A 170 4.01 -7.56 -3.16
N ARG A 171 3.53 -8.31 -4.14
CA ARG A 171 4.29 -9.35 -4.85
C ARG A 171 5.56 -8.80 -5.49
N GLN A 172 5.47 -7.70 -6.24
CA GLN A 172 6.62 -7.12 -6.93
C GLN A 172 7.73 -6.68 -5.96
N VAL A 173 7.35 -6.18 -4.78
CA VAL A 173 8.31 -5.83 -3.72
C VAL A 173 8.92 -7.10 -3.12
N ALA A 174 8.11 -8.13 -2.84
CA ALA A 174 8.61 -9.40 -2.32
C ALA A 174 9.56 -10.11 -3.30
N GLU A 175 9.27 -10.12 -4.60
CA GLU A 175 10.14 -10.67 -5.64
C GLU A 175 11.46 -9.91 -5.75
N SER A 176 11.44 -8.58 -5.62
CA SER A 176 12.66 -7.76 -5.54
C SER A 176 13.54 -8.16 -4.37
N LEU A 177 12.95 -8.36 -3.19
CA LEU A 177 13.68 -8.80 -2.01
C LEU A 177 14.23 -10.23 -2.16
N GLN A 178 13.51 -11.13 -2.84
CA GLN A 178 14.03 -12.47 -3.18
C GLN A 178 15.26 -12.39 -4.09
N GLN A 179 15.30 -11.41 -4.98
CA GLN A 179 16.44 -11.09 -5.84
C GLN A 179 17.54 -10.30 -5.12
N ARG A 180 17.42 -10.10 -3.80
CA ARG A 180 18.32 -9.32 -2.95
C ARG A 180 18.40 -7.83 -3.31
N ASP A 181 17.35 -7.29 -3.93
CA ASP A 181 17.20 -5.87 -4.24
C ASP A 181 16.23 -5.19 -3.25
N THR A 182 16.76 -4.27 -2.43
CA THR A 182 16.02 -3.47 -1.46
C THR A 182 15.29 -2.28 -2.06
N SER A 183 15.59 -1.90 -3.31
CA SER A 183 15.18 -0.62 -3.91
C SER A 183 13.66 -0.42 -3.91
N LYS A 184 12.90 -1.44 -4.33
CA LYS A 184 11.43 -1.38 -4.35
C LYS A 184 10.83 -1.33 -2.95
N CYS A 185 11.41 -2.06 -2.00
CA CYS A 185 10.92 -2.06 -0.61
C CYS A 185 11.17 -0.71 0.06
N LEU A 186 12.34 -0.10 -0.15
CA LEU A 186 12.64 1.24 0.36
C LEU A 186 11.78 2.33 -0.27
N THR A 187 11.50 2.21 -1.58
CA THR A 187 10.53 3.10 -2.26
C THR A 187 9.15 2.95 -1.63
N TRP A 188 8.71 1.72 -1.37
CA TRP A 188 7.45 1.47 -0.66
C TRP A 188 7.46 2.04 0.76
N CYS A 189 8.57 1.94 1.51
CA CYS A 189 8.70 2.55 2.83
C CYS A 189 8.55 4.06 2.76
N HIS A 190 9.21 4.71 1.79
CA HIS A 190 9.12 6.14 1.57
C HIS A 190 7.69 6.58 1.25
N ASP A 191 7.01 5.89 0.32
CA ASP A 191 5.64 6.22 -0.10
C ASP A 191 4.61 6.07 1.03
N ASN A 192 4.91 5.24 2.03
CA ASN A 192 4.02 4.98 3.15
C ASN A 192 4.57 5.52 4.49
N LYS A 193 5.62 6.35 4.46
CA LYS A 193 6.39 6.82 5.62
C LYS A 193 5.54 7.36 6.77
N SER A 194 4.58 8.25 6.48
CA SER A 194 3.72 8.86 7.50
C SER A 194 2.87 7.83 8.25
N LYS A 195 2.45 6.75 7.56
CA LYS A 195 1.63 5.69 8.13
C LYS A 195 2.50 4.68 8.88
N LEU A 196 3.64 4.30 8.31
CA LEU A 196 4.63 3.44 8.96
C LEU A 196 5.16 4.03 10.26
N ARG A 197 5.35 5.36 10.32
CA ARG A 197 5.71 6.06 11.57
C ARG A 197 4.63 5.90 12.65
N LYS A 198 3.35 6.01 12.29
CA LYS A 198 2.24 5.80 13.24
C LYS A 198 2.15 4.35 13.71
N LEU A 199 2.50 3.40 12.84
CA LEU A 199 2.56 1.96 13.16
C LEU A 199 3.84 1.55 13.91
N ARG A 200 4.79 2.49 14.09
CA ARG A 200 6.13 2.25 14.66
C ARG A 200 6.83 1.08 13.96
N SER A 201 6.82 1.09 12.62
CA SER A 201 7.45 0.03 11.82
C SER A 201 8.97 0.19 11.78
N GLY A 202 9.69 -0.88 12.13
CA GLY A 202 11.16 -0.97 11.99
C GLY A 202 11.62 -1.45 10.61
N LEU A 203 10.73 -1.57 9.62
CA LEU A 203 11.05 -2.18 8.32
C LEU A 203 12.15 -1.41 7.56
N GLU A 204 12.03 -0.08 7.46
CA GLU A 204 13.02 0.75 6.76
C GLU A 204 14.42 0.59 7.39
N PHE A 205 14.48 0.60 8.72
CA PHE A 205 15.72 0.38 9.46
C PHE A 205 16.34 -1.00 9.17
N ASN A 206 15.53 -2.06 9.21
CA ASN A 206 15.99 -3.41 8.89
C ASN A 206 16.46 -3.56 7.44
N MET A 207 15.83 -2.85 6.48
CA MET A 207 16.30 -2.77 5.09
C MET A 207 17.68 -2.11 5.01
N ARG A 208 17.89 -0.99 5.72
CA ARG A 208 19.19 -0.30 5.76
C ARG A 208 20.28 -1.15 6.40
N ILE A 209 19.96 -1.90 7.44
CA ILE A 209 20.88 -2.91 7.98
C ILE A 209 21.24 -3.95 6.91
N GLN A 210 20.26 -4.44 6.15
CA GLN A 210 20.54 -5.43 5.11
C GLN A 210 21.49 -4.88 4.04
N GLU A 211 21.26 -3.65 3.56
CA GLU A 211 22.17 -2.99 2.62
C GLU A 211 23.60 -2.89 3.17
N PHE A 212 23.74 -2.51 4.45
CA PHE A 212 25.04 -2.47 5.12
C PHE A 212 25.72 -3.85 5.13
N ILE A 213 24.98 -4.90 5.50
CA ILE A 213 25.51 -6.27 5.52
C ILE A 213 25.98 -6.71 4.12
N GLU A 214 25.22 -6.40 3.07
CA GLU A 214 25.61 -6.74 1.70
C GLU A 214 26.85 -5.95 1.23
N LEU A 215 27.00 -4.68 1.65
CA LEU A 215 28.23 -3.91 1.39
C LEU A 215 29.45 -4.54 2.06
N VAL A 216 29.32 -4.97 3.32
CA VAL A 216 30.40 -5.68 4.03
C VAL A 216 30.69 -7.04 3.37
N ARG A 217 29.65 -7.78 2.95
CA ARG A 217 29.81 -9.06 2.24
C ARG A 217 30.57 -8.89 0.92
N ALA A 218 30.36 -7.77 0.23
CA ALA A 218 31.07 -7.41 -1.01
C ALA A 218 32.47 -6.80 -0.78
N ASP A 219 32.98 -6.82 0.46
CA ASP A 219 34.27 -6.23 0.87
C ASP A 219 34.36 -4.69 0.71
N LYS A 220 33.23 -4.02 0.48
CA LYS A 220 33.12 -2.56 0.30
C LYS A 220 33.01 -1.82 1.64
N ARG A 221 33.98 -2.02 2.53
CA ARG A 221 33.93 -1.50 3.91
C ARG A 221 33.79 0.03 4.00
N LEU A 222 34.46 0.78 3.15
CA LEU A 222 34.36 2.24 3.13
C LEU A 222 32.94 2.71 2.75
N GLU A 223 32.33 2.09 1.73
CA GLU A 223 30.94 2.37 1.34
C GLU A 223 29.98 2.02 2.50
N ALA A 224 30.20 0.90 3.19
CA ALA A 224 29.40 0.51 4.36
C ALA A 224 29.45 1.56 5.49
N VAL A 225 30.64 2.09 5.80
CA VAL A 225 30.80 3.17 6.79
C VAL A 225 30.09 4.44 6.35
N MET A 226 30.20 4.82 5.06
CA MET A 226 29.47 5.98 4.52
C MET A 226 27.95 5.79 4.61
N HIS A 227 27.46 4.60 4.27
CA HIS A 227 26.05 4.23 4.38
C HIS A 227 25.55 4.35 5.82
N ALA A 228 26.29 3.79 6.78
CA ALA A 228 25.95 3.88 8.19
C ALA A 228 25.91 5.33 8.70
N ARG A 229 26.88 6.17 8.31
CA ARG A 229 26.86 7.60 8.66
C ARG A 229 25.64 8.33 8.11
N LYS A 230 25.16 7.93 6.93
CA LYS A 230 24.00 8.56 6.27
C LYS A 230 22.66 8.13 6.89
N TYR A 231 22.51 6.85 7.23
CA TYR A 231 21.22 6.28 7.60
C TYR A 231 21.08 5.97 9.10
N PHE A 232 22.17 5.90 9.85
CA PHE A 232 22.19 5.60 11.29
C PHE A 232 22.68 6.80 12.13
N SER A 233 22.55 8.03 11.62
CA SER A 233 23.07 9.24 12.28
C SER A 233 22.33 9.64 13.56
N ALA A 234 21.06 9.28 13.68
CA ALA A 234 20.21 9.58 14.84
C ALA A 234 19.40 8.33 15.23
N PRO A 235 20.05 7.30 15.78
CA PRO A 235 19.38 6.06 16.13
C PRO A 235 18.55 6.21 17.40
N GLU A 236 17.45 5.47 17.47
CA GLU A 236 16.70 5.27 18.72
C GLU A 236 17.47 4.32 19.64
N ASP A 237 17.24 4.39 20.96
CA ASP A 237 17.96 3.56 21.94
C ASP A 237 17.86 2.05 21.62
N ASP A 238 16.67 1.61 21.19
CA ASP A 238 16.40 0.22 20.80
C ASP A 238 17.19 -0.21 19.54
N GLN A 239 17.59 0.73 18.69
CA GLN A 239 18.31 0.48 17.43
C GLN A 239 19.84 0.39 17.63
N LEU A 240 20.36 0.97 18.72
CA LEU A 240 21.80 1.02 18.99
C LEU A 240 22.43 -0.36 19.09
N VAL A 241 21.71 -1.33 19.67
CA VAL A 241 22.20 -2.70 19.81
C VAL A 241 22.49 -3.33 18.45
N ASP A 242 21.57 -3.15 17.50
CA ASP A 242 21.71 -3.71 16.16
C ASP A 242 22.74 -2.96 15.32
N ILE A 243 22.85 -1.64 15.48
CA ILE A 243 23.91 -0.84 14.84
C ILE A 243 25.28 -1.28 15.34
N ARG A 244 25.47 -1.48 16.65
CA ARG A 244 26.75 -1.97 17.20
C ARG A 244 27.12 -3.33 16.62
N LYS A 245 26.16 -4.26 16.52
CA LYS A 245 26.39 -5.56 15.88
C LYS A 245 26.82 -5.40 14.42
N CYS A 246 26.16 -4.51 13.66
CA CYS A 246 26.55 -4.20 12.28
C CYS A 246 27.97 -3.63 12.20
N MET A 247 28.32 -2.68 13.06
CA MET A 247 29.67 -2.08 13.06
C MET A 247 30.77 -3.11 13.35
N VAL A 248 30.50 -4.07 14.22
CA VAL A 248 31.45 -5.17 14.49
C VAL A 248 31.67 -6.07 13.26
N LEU A 249 30.69 -6.19 12.35
CA LEU A 249 30.89 -6.93 11.09
C LEU A 249 32.04 -6.38 10.23
N LEU A 250 32.42 -5.11 10.40
CA LEU A 250 33.55 -4.54 9.67
C LEU A 250 34.89 -5.22 10.03
N ALA A 251 34.99 -5.75 11.25
CA ALA A 251 36.19 -6.41 11.76
C ALA A 251 36.25 -7.90 11.43
N PHE A 252 35.13 -8.51 11.00
CA PHE A 252 35.06 -9.93 10.67
C PHE A 252 35.02 -10.16 9.16
N PRO A 253 35.54 -11.29 8.66
CA PRO A 253 35.34 -11.69 7.28
C PRO A 253 33.90 -12.19 7.08
N SER A 254 33.44 -12.18 5.83
CA SER A 254 32.06 -12.57 5.47
C SER A 254 31.74 -14.05 5.71
N ASN A 255 32.77 -14.90 5.88
CA ASN A 255 32.67 -16.31 6.25
C ASN A 255 32.90 -16.57 7.76
N THR A 256 32.66 -15.58 8.62
CA THR A 256 32.83 -15.75 10.07
C THR A 256 31.92 -16.83 10.64
N GLU A 257 32.49 -17.70 11.49
CA GLU A 257 31.74 -18.73 12.23
C GLU A 257 31.27 -18.23 13.60
N VAL A 258 31.59 -16.99 13.96
CA VAL A 258 31.29 -16.41 15.27
C VAL A 258 29.82 -15.95 15.33
N SER A 259 29.02 -16.56 16.21
CA SER A 259 27.67 -16.07 16.54
C SER A 259 27.76 -14.80 17.41
N PRO A 260 26.91 -13.77 17.22
CA PRO A 260 25.73 -13.71 16.34
C PRO A 260 26.03 -13.24 14.91
N TYR A 261 27.29 -12.98 14.56
CA TYR A 261 27.69 -12.37 13.29
C TYR A 261 27.49 -13.28 12.08
N LYS A 262 27.69 -14.59 12.27
CA LYS A 262 27.34 -15.62 11.28
C LYS A 262 25.88 -15.51 10.82
N GLU A 263 24.95 -15.33 11.76
CA GLU A 263 23.51 -15.26 11.50
C GLU A 263 23.12 -13.99 10.73
N LEU A 264 23.89 -12.91 10.86
CA LEU A 264 23.68 -11.68 10.08
C LEU A 264 24.00 -11.88 8.60
N PHE A 265 24.97 -12.74 8.28
CA PHE A 265 25.31 -13.11 6.91
C PHE A 265 24.47 -14.27 6.35
N ASP A 266 23.54 -14.84 7.11
CA ASP A 266 22.69 -15.91 6.61
C ASP A 266 21.67 -15.39 5.57
N SER A 267 21.52 -16.11 4.46
CA SER A 267 20.48 -15.89 3.46
C SER A 267 19.06 -15.93 4.03
N SER A 268 18.82 -16.70 5.10
CA SER A 268 17.51 -16.80 5.76
C SER A 268 16.99 -15.45 6.28
N ARG A 269 17.89 -14.46 6.43
CA ARG A 269 17.52 -13.08 6.77
C ARG A 269 16.63 -12.44 5.70
N TRP A 270 16.86 -12.73 4.41
CA TRP A 270 16.01 -12.22 3.33
C TRP A 270 14.58 -12.74 3.45
N ASP A 271 14.39 -14.01 3.80
CA ASP A 271 13.06 -14.59 4.02
C ASP A 271 12.33 -13.92 5.19
N ARG A 272 13.05 -13.66 6.30
CA ARG A 272 12.50 -12.90 7.45
C ARG A 272 12.10 -11.49 7.07
N LEU A 273 12.90 -10.81 6.23
CA LEU A 273 12.60 -9.46 5.76
C LEU A 273 11.40 -9.43 4.81
N ILE A 274 11.26 -10.42 3.93
CA ILE A 274 10.09 -10.59 3.07
C ILE A 274 8.83 -10.77 3.91
N GLU A 275 8.90 -11.62 4.94
CA GLU A 275 7.76 -11.85 5.83
C GLU A 275 7.43 -10.62 6.68
N GLN A 276 8.45 -9.91 7.19
CA GLN A 276 8.25 -8.62 7.86
C GLN A 276 7.56 -7.62 6.94
N PHE A 277 8.01 -7.48 5.69
CA PHE A 277 7.37 -6.62 4.70
C PHE A 277 5.90 -7.00 4.46
N ARG A 278 5.60 -8.29 4.30
CA ARG A 278 4.21 -8.77 4.11
C ARG A 278 3.34 -8.41 5.30
N MET A 279 3.83 -8.61 6.52
CA MET A 279 3.11 -8.26 7.75
C MET A 279 2.87 -6.75 7.85
N GLU A 280 3.87 -5.93 7.54
CA GLU A 280 3.70 -4.48 7.54
C GLU A 280 2.75 -4.00 6.45
N ASN A 281 2.76 -4.64 5.28
CA ASN A 281 1.77 -4.39 4.23
C ASN A 281 0.36 -4.74 4.70
N TYR A 282 0.15 -5.85 5.41
CA TYR A 282 -1.15 -6.18 6.00
C TYR A 282 -1.57 -5.15 7.04
N ARG A 283 -0.67 -4.74 7.95
CA ARG A 283 -0.95 -3.69 8.95
C ARG A 283 -1.31 -2.36 8.31
N LEU A 284 -0.64 -1.97 7.22
CA LEU A 284 -0.91 -0.74 6.48
C LEU A 284 -2.37 -0.65 5.98
N PHE A 285 -2.91 -1.78 5.53
CA PHE A 285 -4.27 -1.94 5.02
C PHE A 285 -5.26 -2.47 6.06
N GLN A 286 -4.82 -2.68 7.30
CA GLN A 286 -5.61 -3.28 8.39
C GLN A 286 -6.19 -4.65 8.03
N LEU A 287 -5.43 -5.42 7.27
CA LEU A 287 -5.72 -6.81 6.98
C LEU A 287 -5.28 -7.68 8.17
N SER A 288 -6.09 -8.68 8.51
CA SER A 288 -5.65 -9.70 9.46
C SER A 288 -4.46 -10.48 8.86
N PRO A 289 -3.47 -10.89 9.68
CA PRO A 289 -2.43 -11.82 9.26
C PRO A 289 -3.02 -13.16 8.79
N GLN A 290 -4.09 -13.61 9.45
CA GLN A 290 -4.81 -14.81 9.05
C GLN A 290 -5.82 -14.50 7.96
N CYS A 291 -5.92 -15.38 6.97
CA CYS A 291 -6.92 -15.27 5.93
C CYS A 291 -8.31 -15.55 6.49
N VAL A 292 -9.29 -14.70 6.16
CA VAL A 292 -10.69 -14.86 6.55
C VAL A 292 -11.24 -16.23 6.15
N PHE A 293 -10.86 -16.74 4.97
CA PHE A 293 -11.23 -18.07 4.50
C PHE A 293 -10.80 -19.17 5.48
N THR A 294 -9.54 -19.14 5.94
CA THR A 294 -8.99 -20.14 6.86
C THR A 294 -9.70 -20.10 8.21
N VAL A 295 -9.97 -18.90 8.73
CA VAL A 295 -10.69 -18.72 10.00
C VAL A 295 -12.12 -19.24 9.89
N ALA A 296 -12.83 -18.91 8.81
CA ALA A 296 -14.19 -19.38 8.56
C ALA A 296 -14.25 -20.92 8.44
N LEU A 297 -13.28 -21.52 7.73
CA LEU A 297 -13.17 -22.97 7.61
C LEU A 297 -12.90 -23.65 8.96
N GLN A 298 -11.99 -23.10 9.77
CA GLN A 298 -11.70 -23.61 11.12
C GLN A 298 -12.91 -23.51 12.05
N ALA A 299 -13.62 -22.38 12.02
CA ALA A 299 -14.84 -22.19 12.80
C ALA A 299 -15.92 -23.20 12.40
N GLY A 300 -16.10 -23.43 11.09
CA GLY A 300 -17.04 -24.43 10.58
C GLY A 300 -16.71 -25.86 11.04
N ARG A 301 -15.42 -26.22 11.05
CA ARG A 301 -14.97 -27.53 11.57
C ARG A 301 -15.27 -27.72 13.05
N ASN A 302 -15.08 -26.69 13.87
CA ASN A 302 -15.32 -26.76 15.32
C ASN A 302 -16.81 -26.83 15.67
N ILE A 303 -17.68 -26.27 14.82
CA ILE A 303 -19.14 -26.36 14.99
C ILE A 303 -19.65 -27.76 14.63
N SER A 304 -19.04 -28.42 13.64
CA SER A 304 -19.45 -29.76 13.20
C SER A 304 -18.99 -30.91 14.11
N ILE A 305 -18.22 -30.62 15.16
CA ILE A 305 -17.72 -31.60 16.16
C ILE A 305 -18.48 -31.48 17.51
N LYS A 306 -19.49 -30.62 17.58
CA LYS A 306 -20.45 -30.55 18.70
C LYS A 306 -21.82 -31.01 18.23
#